data_AF-A0A329UVG5-F1
#
_entry.id   AF-A0A329UVG5-F1
#
_cell.length_a   1.000
_cell.length_b   1.000
_cell.length_c   1.000
_cell.angle_alpha   90.00
_cell.angle_beta   90.00
_cell.angle_gamma   90.00
#
_symmetry.space_group_name_H-M   'P 1'
#
loop_
_entity.id
_entity.type
_entity.pdbx_description
1 polymer ?
#
loop_
_entity_poly.entity_id
_entity_poly.type
_entity_poly.pdbx_seq_one_letter_code
_entity_poly.pdbx_strand_id
1 'polypeptide(L)'
;MADYAFRSYHERQEIERMVEAGMSVKEIAGSLGISLSAVYAELRRGRDGTRLPDKRLRYNADLAQLSVQQGLERRGRRSGNEA
;
A
#
# COMPACT_ATOMS: atom_id res chain seq x y z
N MET A 1 11.56 6.58 12.88
CA MET A 1 10.17 6.82 12.43
C MET A 1 9.86 5.82 11.34
N ALA A 2 8.67 5.20 11.32
CA ALA A 2 8.28 4.45 10.14
C ALA A 2 8.27 5.47 8.99
N ASP A 3 9.22 5.33 8.08
CA ASP A 3 9.28 6.09 6.85
C ASP A 3 8.04 5.67 6.06
N TYR A 4 6.92 6.34 6.35
CA TYR A 4 5.74 6.30 5.51
C TYR A 4 6.19 7.02 4.26
N ALA A 5 6.86 6.32 3.35
CA ALA A 5 6.94 6.75 1.98
C ALA A 5 5.49 6.93 1.56
N PHE A 6 5.00 8.17 1.62
CA PHE A 6 3.68 8.54 1.17
C PHE A 6 3.75 8.34 -0.34
N ARG A 7 3.46 7.11 -0.76
CA ARG A 7 3.26 6.82 -2.17
C ARG A 7 2.17 7.77 -2.66
N SER A 8 2.43 8.43 -3.76
CA SER A 8 1.39 9.10 -4.51
C SER A 8 0.30 8.09 -4.88
N TYR A 9 -0.90 8.57 -5.15
CA TYR A 9 -1.96 7.71 -5.66
C TYR A 9 -1.56 7.04 -6.99
N HIS A 10 -0.80 7.75 -7.83
CA HIS A 10 -0.25 7.20 -9.07
C HIS A 10 0.67 5.99 -8.83
N GLU A 11 1.61 6.08 -7.88
CA GLU A 11 2.47 4.95 -7.52
C GLU A 11 1.67 3.76 -6.97
N ARG A 12 0.53 3.99 -6.29
CA ARG A 12 -0.37 2.91 -5.88
C ARG A 12 -1.01 2.23 -7.09
N GLN A 13 -1.48 3.02 -8.06
CA GLN A 13 -2.02 2.47 -9.31
C GLN A 13 -0.95 1.69 -10.10
N GLU A 14 0.31 2.13 -10.07
CA GLU A 14 1.42 1.37 -10.65
C GLU A 14 1.64 0.02 -9.96
N ILE A 15 1.63 -0.01 -8.62
CA ILE A 15 1.74 -1.25 -7.85
C ILE A 15 0.58 -2.20 -8.20
N GLU A 16 -0.64 -1.70 -8.31
CA GLU A 16 -1.81 -2.49 -8.72
C GLU A 16 -1.62 -3.12 -10.09
N ARG A 17 -1.23 -2.33 -11.09
CA ARG A 17 -0.93 -2.83 -12.44
C ARG A 17 0.15 -3.90 -12.43
N MET A 18 1.24 -3.69 -11.68
CA MET A 18 2.33 -4.68 -11.58
C MET A 18 1.90 -5.98 -10.90
N VAL A 19 1.08 -5.89 -9.85
CA VAL A 19 0.53 -7.06 -9.15
C VAL A 19 -0.40 -7.87 -10.07
N GLU A 20 -1.28 -7.19 -10.81
CA GLU A 20 -2.18 -7.83 -11.78
C GLU A 20 -1.43 -8.43 -12.98
N ALA A 21 -0.32 -7.81 -13.39
CA ALA A 21 0.61 -8.36 -14.38
C ALA A 21 1.40 -9.57 -13.87
N GLY A 22 1.20 -10.00 -12.63
CA GLY A 22 1.88 -11.16 -12.07
C GLY A 22 3.33 -10.89 -11.64
N MET A 23 3.77 -9.63 -11.56
CA MET A 23 5.12 -9.32 -11.07
C MET A 23 5.27 -9.67 -9.59
N SER A 24 6.40 -10.26 -9.21
CA SER A 24 6.74 -10.56 -7.83
C SER A 24 7.01 -9.28 -7.01
N VAL A 25 6.93 -9.39 -5.69
CA VAL A 25 7.26 -8.28 -4.77
C VAL A 25 8.70 -7.76 -5.00
N LYS A 26 9.63 -8.66 -5.39
CA LYS A 26 11.01 -8.31 -5.70
C LYS A 26 11.14 -7.48 -6.97
N GLU A 27 10.40 -7.84 -8.02
CA GLU A 27 10.37 -7.08 -9.27
C GLU A 27 9.71 -5.71 -9.06
N ILE A 28 8.62 -5.64 -8.29
CA ILE A 28 7.96 -4.38 -7.94
C ILE A 28 8.91 -3.46 -7.15
N ALA A 29 9.61 -4.02 -6.17
CA ALA A 29 10.61 -3.27 -5.38
C ALA A 29 11.72 -2.70 -6.28
N GLY A 30 12.26 -3.52 -7.19
CA GLY A 30 13.27 -3.11 -8.15
C GLY A 30 12.76 -2.05 -9.12
N SER A 31 11.56 -2.22 -9.68
CA SER A 31 10.96 -1.27 -10.64
C SER A 31 10.67 0.09 -10.01
N LEU A 32 10.32 0.13 -8.72
CA LEU A 32 9.99 1.37 -8.03
C LEU A 32 11.16 1.94 -7.22
N GLY A 33 12.33 1.28 -7.22
CA GLY A 33 13.51 1.71 -6.47
C GLY A 33 13.32 1.76 -4.95
N ILE A 34 12.44 0.91 -4.38
CA ILE A 34 12.18 0.88 -2.93
C ILE A 34 12.52 -0.45 -2.28
N SER A 35 12.57 -0.45 -0.95
CA SER A 35 12.80 -1.68 -0.19
C SER A 35 11.63 -2.67 -0.31
N LEU A 36 11.93 -3.97 -0.26
CA LEU A 36 10.93 -5.04 -0.17
C LEU A 36 9.95 -4.83 0.98
N SER A 37 10.47 -4.41 2.14
CA SER A 37 9.68 -4.12 3.34
C SER A 37 8.63 -3.04 3.09
N ALA A 38 8.99 -1.98 2.35
CA ALA A 38 8.06 -0.93 1.98
C ALA A 38 6.97 -1.44 1.02
N VAL A 39 7.31 -2.31 0.06
CA VAL A 39 6.30 -2.94 -0.81
C VAL A 39 5.35 -3.82 0.00
N TYR A 40 5.84 -4.67 0.90
CA TYR A 40 4.97 -5.49 1.74
C TYR A 40 4.04 -4.65 2.63
N ALA A 41 4.55 -3.57 3.20
CA ALA A 41 3.75 -2.66 4.01
C ALA A 41 2.65 -1.99 3.19
N GLU A 42 2.96 -1.57 1.95
CA GLU A 42 1.98 -0.97 1.04
C GLU A 42 0.94 -2.01 0.59
N LEU A 43 1.37 -3.19 0.15
CA LEU A 43 0.47 -4.26 -0.27
C LEU A 43 -0.55 -4.61 0.83
N ARG A 44 -0.14 -4.59 2.10
CA ARG A 44 -1.04 -4.85 3.23
C ARG A 44 -2.15 -3.80 3.36
N ARG A 45 -1.92 -2.55 2.95
CA ARG A 45 -2.92 -1.46 3.02
C ARG A 45 -4.01 -1.62 1.96
N GLY A 46 -3.69 -2.21 0.82
CA GLY A 46 -4.64 -2.43 -0.29
C GLY A 46 -5.22 -3.84 -0.37
N ARG A 47 -5.06 -4.68 0.65
CA ARG A 47 -5.65 -6.03 0.65
C ARG A 47 -7.15 -5.94 0.87
N ASP A 48 -7.92 -6.33 -0.15
CA ASP A 48 -9.39 -6.42 -0.09
C ASP A 48 -9.90 -7.79 0.38
N GLY A 49 -9.00 -8.75 0.61
CA GLY A 49 -9.33 -10.12 1.01
C GLY A 49 -9.63 -11.07 -0.15
N THR A 50 -9.68 -10.57 -1.37
CA THR A 50 -9.89 -11.38 -2.58
C THR A 50 -8.56 -11.86 -3.16
N ARG A 51 -8.66 -12.77 -4.14
CA ARG A 51 -7.51 -13.34 -4.85
C ARG A 51 -7.65 -13.14 -6.34
N LEU A 52 -6.49 -12.99 -7.00
CA LEU A 52 -6.35 -13.07 -8.44
C LEU A 52 -6.58 -14.52 -8.92
N PRO A 53 -6.81 -14.74 -10.23
CA PRO A 53 -7.01 -16.08 -10.79
C PRO A 53 -5.90 -17.07 -10.46
N ASP A 54 -4.66 -16.59 -10.35
CA ASP A 54 -3.46 -17.34 -9.99
C ASP A 54 -3.30 -17.58 -8.47
N LYS A 55 -4.36 -17.30 -7.68
CA LYS A 55 -4.43 -17.43 -6.22
C LYS A 55 -3.60 -16.40 -5.43
N ARG A 56 -2.95 -15.44 -6.07
CA ARG A 56 -2.27 -14.36 -5.34
C ARG A 56 -3.28 -13.43 -4.69
N LEU A 57 -2.88 -12.77 -3.59
CA LEU A 57 -3.72 -11.74 -2.98
C LEU A 57 -3.82 -10.55 -3.91
N ARG A 58 -5.05 -10.07 -4.13
CA ARG A 58 -5.30 -8.83 -4.87
C ARG A 58 -4.79 -7.65 -4.04
N TYR A 59 -4.32 -6.62 -4.75
CA TYR A 59 -4.03 -5.30 -4.19
C TYR A 59 -4.93 -4.29 -4.89
N ASN A 60 -5.58 -3.41 -4.12
CA ASN A 60 -6.44 -2.35 -4.60
C ASN A 60 -5.86 -0.99 -4.19
N ALA A 61 -5.59 -0.12 -5.17
CA ALA A 61 -4.97 1.18 -4.95
C ALA A 61 -5.85 2.15 -4.14
N ASP A 62 -7.16 2.17 -4.40
CA ASP A 62 -8.13 3.01 -3.71
C ASP A 62 -8.26 2.61 -2.24
N LEU A 63 -8.30 1.32 -1.96
CA LEU A 63 -8.35 0.80 -0.60
C LEU A 63 -7.08 1.14 0.19
N ALA A 64 -5.92 1.09 -0.47
CA ALA A 64 -4.66 1.50 0.14
C ALA A 64 -4.66 3.01 0.44
N GLN A 65 -5.14 3.84 -0.49
CA GLN A 65 -5.29 5.28 -0.33
C GLN A 65 -6.20 5.61 0.86
N LEU A 66 -7.38 4.99 0.92
CA LEU A 66 -8.35 5.17 2.00
C LEU A 66 -7.74 4.74 3.36
N SER A 67 -7.04 3.61 3.39
CA SER A 67 -6.38 3.11 4.61
C SER A 67 -5.33 4.08 5.16
N VAL A 68 -4.57 4.74 4.27
CA VAL A 68 -3.61 5.79 4.65
C VAL A 68 -4.34 7.01 5.20
N GLN A 69 -5.39 7.48 4.52
CA GLN A 69 -6.18 8.64 4.94
C GLN A 69 -6.80 8.41 6.34
N GLN A 70 -7.48 7.28 6.55
CA GLN A 70 -8.02 6.92 7.86
C GLN A 70 -6.93 6.84 8.94
N GLY A 71 -5.76 6.31 8.59
CA GLY A 71 -4.61 6.25 9.50
C GLY A 71 -4.05 7.62 9.89
N LEU A 72 -4.15 8.62 9.01
CA LEU A 72 -3.80 10.01 9.31
C LEU A 72 -4.86 10.66 10.19
N GLU A 73 -6.15 10.51 9.86
CA GLU A 73 -7.26 11.06 10.65
C GLU A 73 -7.27 10.53 12.09
N ARG A 74 -7.03 9.22 12.29
CA ARG A 74 -6.91 8.61 13.63
C ARG A 74 -5.70 9.14 14.41
N ARG A 75 -4.64 9.60 13.73
CA ARG A 75 -3.49 10.24 14.39
C ARG A 75 -3.81 11.68 14.78
N GLY A 76 -4.39 12.47 13.88
CA GLY A 76 -4.81 13.84 14.17
C GLY A 76 -5.80 13.94 15.35
N ARG A 77 -6.69 12.96 15.52
CA ARG A 77 -7.60 12.89 16.67
C ARG A 77 -6.93 12.55 18.01
N ARG A 78 -5.76 11.91 18.01
CA ARG A 78 -5.01 11.58 19.24
C ARG A 78 -4.20 12.76 19.78
N SER A 79 -3.82 13.70 18.92
CA SER A 79 -3.09 14.91 19.30
C SER A 79 -3.96 15.99 19.97
N GLY A 80 -5.30 15.84 19.93
CA GLY A 80 -6.25 16.82 20.47
C GLY A 80 -6.96 16.37 21.76
N ASN A 81 -6.55 15.25 22.36
CA ASN A 81 -7.16 14.71 23.57
C ASN A 81 -6.12 14.54 24.70
N GLU A 82 -5.17 15.48 24.76
CA GLU A 82 -4.38 15.79 25.95
C GLU A 82 -4.84 17.18 26.45
N ALA A 83 -5.92 17.19 27.22
CA ALA A 83 -6.40 18.32 28.02
C ALA A 83 -7.02 17.79 29.31
#